data_AF-A0A2E1VVF8-F1
#
_entry.id   AF-A0A2E1VVF8-F1
#
_cell.length_a   1.000
_cell.length_b   1.000
_cell.length_c   1.000
_cell.angle_alpha   90.00
_cell.angle_beta   90.00
_cell.angle_gamma   90.00
#
_symmetry.space_group_name_H-M   'P 1'
#
loop_
_entity.id
_entity.type
_entity.pdbx_description
1 polymer ?
#
loop_
_entity_poly.entity_id
_entity_poly.type
_entity_poly.pdbx_seq_one_letter_code
_entity_poly.pdbx_strand_id
1 'polypeptide(L)'
;MSEPREITIQHVLISFDDAPTEATRTLDEAQALAETVMNQAQGDHDFSDLVREHSDDPVKPGDEQPGTYRLLNHDVEGMTFASFVSELNLRASEKEKELIQLVQSGEMPPTEAESEMQSFVEGLQAEAAHASATLPHPRAAMVPAFGDVGFGLAVGEVGVASFDEKASPFGWHVIKRLA
;
A
#
# COMPACT_ATOMS: atom_id res chain seq x y z
N MET A 1 24.04 -12.85 -7.30
CA MET A 1 23.99 -11.93 -6.14
C MET A 1 22.72 -12.27 -5.39
N SER A 2 22.74 -12.30 -4.05
CA SER A 2 21.51 -12.50 -3.28
C SER A 2 20.65 -11.25 -3.42
N GLU A 3 19.38 -11.40 -3.79
CA GLU A 3 18.43 -10.30 -3.76
C GLU A 3 18.32 -9.73 -2.33
N PRO A 4 18.01 -8.44 -2.16
CA PRO A 4 17.78 -7.85 -0.85
C PRO A 4 16.59 -8.52 -0.14
N ARG A 5 16.58 -8.45 1.19
CA ARG A 5 15.51 -8.99 2.04
C ARG A 5 14.24 -8.14 1.99
N GLU A 6 14.43 -6.83 1.90
CA GLU A 6 13.36 -5.85 1.75
C GLU A 6 13.80 -4.75 0.80
N ILE A 7 12.83 -4.11 0.15
CA ILE A 7 13.04 -2.91 -0.66
C ILE A 7 11.94 -1.90 -0.36
N THR A 8 12.23 -0.63 -0.61
CA THR A 8 11.21 0.42 -0.67
C THR A 8 11.12 0.93 -2.09
N ILE A 9 9.92 0.94 -2.64
CA ILE A 9 9.66 1.43 -3.99
C ILE A 9 8.54 2.46 -3.96
N GLN A 10 8.55 3.35 -4.93
CA GLN A 10 7.45 4.25 -5.22
C GLN A 10 6.94 3.94 -6.62
N HIS A 11 5.63 4.07 -6.85
CA HIS A 11 5.08 3.74 -8.15
C HIS A 11 3.99 4.69 -8.61
N VAL A 12 3.88 4.83 -9.93
CA VAL A 12 2.77 5.49 -10.62
C VAL A 12 1.99 4.43 -11.38
N LEU A 13 0.72 4.23 -11.03
CA LEU A 13 -0.18 3.34 -11.76
C LEU A 13 -0.82 4.11 -12.91
N ILE A 14 -0.64 3.63 -14.14
CA ILE A 14 -1.30 4.17 -15.32
C ILE A 14 -2.18 3.08 -15.91
N SER A 15 -3.47 3.29 -15.77
CA SER A 15 -4.51 2.34 -16.15
C SER A 15 -5.31 2.81 -17.38
N PHE A 16 -6.25 2.00 -17.82
CA PHE A 16 -7.13 2.23 -18.96
C PHE A 16 -8.56 1.76 -18.66
N ASP A 17 -9.50 2.10 -19.53
CA ASP A 17 -10.94 1.85 -19.40
C ASP A 17 -11.36 0.39 -19.23
N ASP A 18 -10.62 -0.54 -19.85
CA ASP A 18 -10.87 -1.98 -19.75
C ASP A 18 -10.15 -2.65 -18.56
N ALA A 19 -9.32 -1.92 -17.80
CA ALA A 19 -8.69 -2.42 -16.58
C ALA A 19 -9.61 -2.23 -15.36
N PRO A 20 -9.45 -3.03 -14.28
CA PRO A 20 -10.29 -2.97 -13.08
C PRO A 20 -9.98 -1.74 -12.20
N THR A 21 -10.13 -0.55 -12.76
CA THR A 21 -9.83 0.76 -12.17
C THR A 21 -10.87 1.80 -12.62
N GLU A 22 -10.76 3.05 -12.16
CA GLU A 22 -11.64 4.15 -12.58
C GLU A 22 -11.13 4.92 -13.81
N ALA A 23 -10.07 4.45 -14.46
CA ALA A 23 -9.51 5.10 -15.65
C ALA A 23 -10.51 5.08 -16.81
N THR A 24 -10.52 6.14 -17.62
CA THR A 24 -11.41 6.27 -18.80
C THR A 24 -10.65 6.38 -20.12
N ARG A 25 -9.32 6.29 -20.07
CA ARG A 25 -8.44 6.41 -21.24
C ARG A 25 -8.31 5.07 -21.94
N THR A 26 -7.98 5.11 -23.23
CA THR A 26 -7.76 3.90 -24.02
C THR A 26 -6.43 3.23 -23.69
N LEU A 27 -6.28 1.97 -24.08
CA LEU A 27 -5.05 1.19 -23.90
C LEU A 27 -3.81 1.87 -24.54
N ASP A 28 -3.95 2.39 -25.76
CA ASP A 28 -2.85 3.08 -26.46
C ASP A 28 -2.48 4.40 -25.76
N GLU A 29 -3.46 5.15 -25.25
CA GLU A 29 -3.22 6.38 -24.48
C GLU A 29 -2.53 6.08 -23.15
N ALA A 30 -2.93 5.02 -22.46
CA ALA A 30 -2.28 4.58 -21.23
C ALA A 30 -0.83 4.18 -21.46
N GLN A 31 -0.54 3.44 -22.54
CA GLN A 31 0.83 3.11 -22.91
C GLN A 31 1.68 4.36 -23.19
N ALA A 32 1.17 5.27 -24.03
CA ALA A 32 1.89 6.50 -24.36
C ALA A 32 2.14 7.39 -23.12
N LEU A 33 1.18 7.43 -22.20
CA LEU A 33 1.35 8.12 -20.92
C LEU A 33 2.40 7.43 -20.05
N ALA A 34 2.42 6.10 -19.99
CA ALA A 34 3.43 5.35 -19.25
C ALA A 34 4.85 5.60 -19.76
N GLU A 35 5.04 5.66 -21.08
CA GLU A 35 6.32 6.03 -21.68
C GLU A 35 6.72 7.47 -21.33
N THR A 36 5.75 8.39 -21.31
CA THR A 36 5.98 9.80 -20.94
C THR A 36 6.42 9.91 -19.47
N VAL A 37 5.68 9.29 -18.56
CA VAL A 37 5.97 9.30 -17.12
C VAL A 37 7.30 8.60 -16.82
N MET A 38 7.60 7.49 -17.50
CA MET A 38 8.90 6.83 -17.37
C MET A 38 10.07 7.74 -17.75
N ASN A 39 9.96 8.46 -18.88
CA ASN A 39 10.98 9.42 -19.29
C ASN A 39 11.13 10.59 -18.30
N GLN A 40 10.01 11.09 -17.75
CA GLN A 40 10.05 12.13 -16.71
C GLN A 40 10.71 11.62 -15.42
N ALA A 41 10.35 10.42 -14.99
CA ALA A 41 10.85 9.78 -13.78
C ALA A 41 12.35 9.45 -13.84
N GLN A 42 12.89 9.16 -15.03
CA GLN A 42 14.32 8.97 -15.26
C GLN A 42 15.11 10.29 -15.26
N GLY A 43 14.44 11.43 -15.42
CA GLY A 43 15.04 12.76 -15.32
C GLY A 43 15.07 13.27 -13.88
N ASP A 44 15.15 14.60 -13.73
CA ASP A 44 15.20 15.28 -12.43
C ASP A 44 13.81 15.63 -11.86
N HIS A 45 12.72 15.06 -12.38
CA HIS A 45 11.38 15.33 -11.86
C HIS A 45 11.17 14.64 -10.51
N ASP A 46 10.43 15.30 -9.60
CA ASP A 46 10.01 14.68 -8.35
C ASP A 46 9.01 13.57 -8.65
N PHE A 47 9.33 12.36 -8.21
CA PHE A 47 8.50 11.19 -8.49
C PHE A 47 7.15 11.28 -7.75
N SER A 48 7.10 11.93 -6.59
CA SER A 48 5.86 12.14 -5.83
C SER A 48 4.90 13.05 -6.57
N ASP A 49 5.40 14.02 -7.32
CA ASP A 49 4.56 14.88 -8.17
C ASP A 49 3.99 14.07 -9.34
N LEU A 50 4.80 13.22 -9.97
CA LEU A 50 4.33 12.30 -11.01
C LEU A 50 3.24 11.34 -10.48
N VAL A 51 3.38 10.84 -9.25
CA VAL A 51 2.34 10.01 -8.61
C VAL A 51 1.05 10.82 -8.43
N ARG A 52 1.11 12.06 -7.95
CA ARG A 52 -0.09 12.89 -7.74
C ARG A 52 -0.76 13.29 -9.05
N GLU A 53 0.02 13.53 -10.09
CA GLU A 53 -0.49 14.02 -11.38
C GLU A 53 -1.00 12.90 -12.30
N HIS A 54 -0.39 11.72 -12.24
CA HIS A 54 -0.60 10.68 -13.24
C HIS A 54 -1.05 9.32 -12.67
N SER A 55 -0.99 9.09 -11.35
CA SER A 55 -1.38 7.79 -10.78
C SER A 55 -2.90 7.65 -10.71
N ASP A 56 -3.41 6.52 -11.20
CA ASP A 56 -4.81 6.09 -10.99
C ASP A 56 -5.00 5.30 -9.68
N ASP A 57 -3.93 5.03 -8.93
CA ASP A 57 -4.00 4.48 -7.56
C ASP A 57 -4.44 5.60 -6.60
N PRO A 58 -5.37 5.36 -5.64
CA PRO A 58 -5.86 6.39 -4.73
C PRO A 58 -4.74 7.05 -3.91
N VAL A 59 -4.50 8.33 -4.17
CA VAL A 59 -3.55 9.16 -3.41
C VAL A 59 -4.29 9.96 -2.32
N LYS A 60 -3.79 9.88 -1.08
CA LYS A 60 -4.33 10.69 0.02
C LYS A 60 -3.88 12.16 -0.12
N PRO A 61 -4.80 13.13 -0.08
CA PRO A 61 -4.44 14.54 -0.05
C PRO A 61 -3.54 14.84 1.17
N GLY A 62 -2.37 15.44 0.92
CA GLY A 62 -1.39 15.77 1.97
C GLY A 62 -0.42 14.65 2.33
N ASP A 63 -0.46 13.50 1.65
CA ASP A 63 0.61 12.50 1.75
C ASP A 63 1.91 13.07 1.17
N GLU A 64 2.98 13.10 1.97
CA GLU A 64 4.28 13.62 1.54
C GLU A 64 4.97 12.66 0.54
N GLN A 65 4.72 11.35 0.63
CA GLN A 65 5.35 10.31 -0.19
C GLN A 65 4.30 9.31 -0.73
N PRO A 66 3.40 9.77 -1.61
CA PRO A 66 2.32 8.95 -2.15
C PRO A 66 2.85 7.80 -3.01
N GLY A 67 2.08 6.70 -3.09
CA GLY A 67 2.42 5.55 -3.93
C GLY A 67 3.64 4.76 -3.45
N THR A 68 4.07 4.95 -2.19
CA THR A 68 5.22 4.27 -1.60
C THR A 68 4.83 2.93 -0.99
N TYR A 69 5.53 1.87 -1.39
CA TYR A 69 5.34 0.51 -0.91
C TYR A 69 6.67 -0.06 -0.41
N ARG A 70 6.64 -0.64 0.79
CA ARG A 70 7.72 -1.50 1.27
C ARG A 70 7.40 -2.94 0.91
N LEU A 71 8.36 -3.66 0.32
CA LEU A 71 8.19 -5.04 -0.10
C LEU A 71 9.17 -5.97 0.61
N LEU A 72 8.67 -7.10 1.11
CA LEU A 72 9.48 -8.22 1.63
C LEU A 72 9.73 -9.24 0.52
N ASN A 73 10.95 -9.76 0.44
CA ASN A 73 11.26 -10.83 -0.51
C ASN A 73 10.62 -12.16 -0.10
N HIS A 74 10.57 -13.15 -1.01
CA HIS A 74 9.84 -14.41 -0.84
C HIS A 74 10.15 -15.18 0.45
N ASP A 75 11.38 -15.08 0.96
CA ASP A 75 11.85 -15.81 2.13
C ASP A 75 11.91 -14.96 3.42
N VAL A 76 11.19 -13.84 3.45
CA VAL A 76 11.20 -12.92 4.60
C VAL A 76 9.82 -12.89 5.24
N GLU A 77 9.70 -13.61 6.36
CA GLU A 77 8.59 -13.45 7.29
C GLU A 77 8.81 -12.16 8.10
N GLY A 78 7.84 -11.25 8.05
CA GLY A 78 7.81 -10.02 8.83
C GLY A 78 6.38 -9.68 9.22
N MET A 79 6.20 -8.71 10.12
CA MET A 79 4.87 -8.16 10.40
C MET A 79 4.32 -7.55 9.12
N THR A 80 3.37 -8.24 8.51
CA THR A 80 2.59 -7.76 7.37
C THR A 80 1.41 -6.94 7.89
N PHE A 81 0.83 -6.11 7.03
CA PHE A 81 -0.42 -5.43 7.35
C PHE A 81 -1.52 -6.43 7.77
N ALA A 82 -1.60 -7.61 7.14
CA ALA A 82 -2.56 -8.65 7.50
C ALA A 82 -2.36 -9.19 8.93
N SER A 83 -1.13 -9.52 9.32
CA SER A 83 -0.84 -9.94 10.70
C SER A 83 -1.10 -8.83 11.72
N PHE A 84 -0.82 -7.58 11.36
CA PHE A 84 -1.08 -6.43 12.21
C PHE A 84 -2.58 -6.20 12.43
N VAL A 85 -3.39 -6.27 11.37
CA VAL A 85 -4.86 -6.19 11.48
C VAL A 85 -5.41 -7.32 12.34
N SER A 86 -4.86 -8.54 12.22
CA SER A 86 -5.24 -9.65 13.10
C SER A 86 -4.95 -9.36 14.57
N GLU A 87 -3.84 -8.70 14.88
CA GLU A 87 -3.47 -8.28 16.24
C GLU A 87 -4.39 -7.18 16.77
N LEU A 88 -4.73 -6.17 15.95
CA LEU A 88 -5.71 -5.15 16.31
C LEU A 88 -7.09 -5.76 16.60
N ASN A 89 -7.54 -6.72 15.79
CA ASN A 89 -8.81 -7.41 16.02
C ASN A 89 -8.80 -8.22 17.33
N LEU A 90 -7.67 -8.86 17.65
CA LEU A 90 -7.51 -9.56 18.92
C LEU A 90 -7.61 -8.58 20.10
N ARG A 91 -6.89 -7.45 20.04
CA ARG A 91 -6.94 -6.38 21.05
C ARG A 91 -8.36 -5.83 21.21
N ALA A 92 -9.08 -5.60 20.11
CA ALA A 92 -10.48 -5.17 20.14
C ALA A 92 -11.38 -6.20 20.86
N SER A 93 -11.23 -7.49 20.54
CA SER A 93 -12.00 -8.56 21.18
C SER A 93 -11.68 -8.72 22.67
N GLU A 94 -10.41 -8.55 23.06
CA GLU A 94 -10.00 -8.58 24.47
C GLU A 94 -10.58 -7.39 25.24
N LYS A 95 -10.52 -6.19 24.67
CA LYS A 95 -11.12 -5.00 25.28
C LYS A 95 -12.63 -5.14 25.42
N GLU A 96 -13.30 -5.72 24.42
CA GLU A 96 -14.73 -6.00 24.48
C GLU A 96 -15.08 -6.92 25.65
N LYS A 97 -14.32 -8.01 25.81
CA LYS A 97 -14.53 -8.96 26.91
C LYS A 97 -14.33 -8.31 28.28
N GLU A 98 -13.30 -7.47 28.42
CA GLU A 98 -13.04 -6.71 29.64
C GLU A 98 -14.22 -5.79 29.98
N LEU A 99 -14.67 -5.00 29.00
CA LEU A 99 -15.79 -4.07 29.18
C LEU A 99 -17.11 -4.80 29.50
N ILE A 100 -17.38 -5.93 28.83
CA ILE A 100 -18.54 -6.78 29.14
C ILE A 100 -18.47 -7.27 30.59
N GLN A 101 -17.31 -7.70 31.08
CA GLN A 101 -17.15 -8.14 32.47
C GLN A 101 -17.37 -7.01 33.48
N LEU A 102 -16.88 -5.81 33.20
CA LEU A 102 -17.10 -4.63 34.04
C LEU A 102 -18.58 -4.23 34.09
N VAL A 103 -19.27 -4.34 32.96
CA VAL A 103 -20.72 -4.10 32.89
C VAL A 103 -21.51 -5.17 33.66
N GLN A 104 -21.15 -6.44 33.51
CA GLN A 104 -21.81 -7.54 34.20
C GLN A 104 -21.59 -7.53 35.71
N SER A 105 -20.42 -7.07 36.17
CA SER A 105 -20.10 -6.90 37.60
C SER A 105 -20.71 -5.63 38.19
N GLY A 106 -21.24 -4.72 37.36
CA GLY A 106 -21.80 -3.44 37.79
C GLY A 106 -20.75 -2.38 38.16
N GLU A 107 -19.47 -2.65 37.85
CA GLU A 107 -18.36 -1.70 38.04
C GLU A 107 -18.40 -0.56 37.00
N MET A 108 -19.08 -0.77 35.87
CA MET A 108 -19.22 0.20 34.80
C MET A 108 -20.62 0.16 34.18
N PRO A 109 -21.27 1.31 33.89
CA PRO A 109 -22.53 1.32 33.15
C PRO A 109 -22.30 1.00 31.66
N PRO A 110 -23.26 0.35 30.97
CA PRO A 110 -23.13 0.01 29.55
C PRO A 110 -22.78 1.18 28.64
N THR A 111 -23.31 2.38 28.91
CA THR A 111 -23.05 3.59 28.12
C THR A 111 -21.60 4.07 28.23
N GLU A 112 -20.96 3.87 29.37
CA GLU A 112 -19.55 4.20 29.56
C GLU A 112 -18.65 3.17 28.88
N ALA A 113 -19.02 1.89 28.96
CA ALA A 113 -18.36 0.83 28.22
C ALA A 113 -18.42 1.03 26.69
N GLU A 114 -19.56 1.47 26.16
CA GLU A 114 -19.71 1.83 24.74
C GLU A 114 -18.76 2.98 24.35
N SER A 115 -18.68 4.02 25.18
CA SER A 115 -17.79 5.17 24.93
C SER A 115 -16.30 4.77 24.99
N GLU A 116 -15.93 3.94 25.96
CA GLU A 116 -14.57 3.40 26.10
C GLU A 116 -14.20 2.52 24.90
N MET A 117 -15.12 1.65 24.45
CA MET A 117 -14.91 0.85 23.24
C MET A 117 -14.75 1.74 22.00
N GLN A 118 -15.57 2.78 21.86
CA GLN A 118 -15.48 3.70 20.73
C GLN A 118 -14.10 4.38 20.69
N SER A 119 -13.65 4.97 21.80
CA SER A 119 -12.33 5.61 21.88
C SER A 119 -11.20 4.62 21.64
N PHE A 120 -11.34 3.37 22.09
CA PHE A 120 -10.36 2.33 21.82
C PHE A 120 -10.29 1.98 20.33
N VAL A 121 -11.44 1.78 19.67
CA VAL A 121 -11.51 1.49 18.22
C VAL A 121 -10.94 2.64 17.40
N GLU A 122 -11.24 3.90 17.75
CA GLU A 122 -10.64 5.08 17.12
C GLU A 122 -9.11 5.07 17.24
N GLY A 123 -8.58 4.67 18.41
CA GLY A 123 -7.14 4.46 18.62
C GLY A 123 -6.56 3.37 17.72
N LEU A 124 -7.21 2.20 17.66
CA LEU A 124 -6.78 1.10 16.78
C LEU A 124 -6.84 1.50 15.29
N GLN A 125 -7.82 2.32 14.88
CA GLN A 125 -7.91 2.84 13.52
C GLN A 125 -6.76 3.79 13.19
N ALA A 126 -6.37 4.66 14.12
CA ALA A 126 -5.20 5.51 13.96
C ALA A 126 -3.91 4.67 13.85
N GLU A 127 -3.76 3.66 14.71
CA GLU A 127 -2.65 2.70 14.63
C GLU A 127 -2.63 1.96 13.27
N ALA A 128 -3.79 1.50 12.78
CA ALA A 128 -3.94 0.88 11.46
C ALA A 128 -3.54 1.83 10.32
N ALA A 129 -3.91 3.10 10.39
CA ALA A 129 -3.55 4.08 9.38
C ALA A 129 -2.03 4.31 9.34
N HIS A 130 -1.36 4.40 10.50
CA HIS A 130 0.09 4.50 10.59
C HIS A 130 0.82 3.23 10.14
N ALA A 131 0.32 2.07 10.54
CA ALA A 131 0.87 0.77 10.16
C ALA A 131 0.70 0.48 8.67
N SER A 132 -0.43 0.87 8.06
CA SER A 132 -0.64 0.75 6.62
C SER A 132 0.40 1.52 5.80
N ALA A 133 0.88 2.66 6.31
CA ALA A 133 1.94 3.45 5.67
C ALA A 133 3.35 2.89 5.92
N THR A 134 3.52 1.96 6.88
CA THR A 134 4.84 1.57 7.38
C THR A 134 5.17 0.10 7.36
N LEU A 135 4.17 -0.77 7.33
CA LEU A 135 4.40 -2.21 7.29
C LEU A 135 4.66 -2.67 5.86
N PRO A 136 5.63 -3.58 5.68
CA PRO A 136 5.97 -4.08 4.38
C PRO A 136 4.96 -5.14 3.90
N HIS A 137 4.77 -5.20 2.59
CA HIS A 137 3.93 -6.16 1.90
C HIS A 137 4.78 -7.33 1.40
N PRO A 138 4.35 -8.59 1.58
CA PRO A 138 5.02 -9.72 0.95
C PRO A 138 5.01 -9.57 -0.57
N ARG A 139 6.14 -9.82 -1.24
CA ARG A 139 6.21 -9.83 -2.71
C ARG A 139 5.15 -10.75 -3.32
N ALA A 140 4.86 -11.89 -2.68
CA ALA A 140 3.83 -12.83 -3.09
C ALA A 140 2.38 -12.30 -2.97
N ALA A 141 2.16 -11.23 -2.20
CA ALA A 141 0.86 -10.58 -2.05
C ALA A 141 0.62 -9.45 -3.07
N MET A 142 1.64 -9.08 -3.84
CA MET A 142 1.58 -8.04 -4.89
C MET A 142 1.52 -8.68 -6.27
N VAL A 143 1.21 -7.87 -7.29
CA VAL A 143 1.22 -8.35 -8.68
C VAL A 143 2.66 -8.76 -9.09
N PRO A 144 2.83 -9.91 -9.79
CA PRO A 144 4.15 -10.47 -10.07
C PRO A 144 5.13 -9.48 -10.70
N ALA A 145 4.68 -8.73 -11.73
CA ALA A 145 5.53 -7.80 -12.45
C ALA A 145 6.04 -6.65 -11.56
N PHE A 146 5.24 -6.22 -10.58
CA PHE A 146 5.59 -5.15 -9.66
C PHE A 146 6.73 -5.54 -8.72
N GLY A 147 6.64 -6.74 -8.16
CA GLY A 147 7.71 -7.30 -7.33
C GLY A 147 8.97 -7.57 -8.14
N ASP A 148 8.83 -8.24 -9.29
CA ASP A 148 9.97 -8.65 -10.12
C ASP A 148 10.79 -7.45 -10.63
N VAL A 149 10.10 -6.40 -11.11
CA VAL A 149 10.76 -5.16 -11.53
C VAL A 149 11.38 -4.46 -10.33
N GLY A 150 10.64 -4.27 -9.23
CA GLY A 150 11.13 -3.56 -8.05
C GLY A 150 12.43 -4.15 -7.45
N PHE A 151 12.50 -5.47 -7.31
CA PHE A 151 13.68 -6.16 -6.79
C PHE A 151 14.87 -6.19 -7.77
N GLY A 152 14.58 -6.09 -9.08
CA GLY A 152 15.60 -6.03 -10.14
C GLY A 152 16.28 -4.66 -10.26
N LEU A 153 15.65 -3.58 -9.77
CA LEU A 153 16.17 -2.21 -9.86
C LEU A 153 17.26 -1.93 -8.82
N ALA A 154 18.26 -1.12 -9.18
CA ALA A 154 19.18 -0.49 -8.23
C ALA A 154 18.50 0.68 -7.50
N VAL A 155 19.03 1.08 -6.35
CA VAL A 155 18.52 2.25 -5.60
C VAL A 155 18.64 3.51 -6.47
N GLY A 156 17.52 4.22 -6.63
CA GLY A 156 17.38 5.38 -7.51
C GLY A 156 17.01 5.04 -8.95
N GLU A 157 17.05 3.77 -9.35
CA GLU A 157 16.70 3.34 -10.70
C GLU A 157 15.19 3.29 -10.89
N VAL A 158 14.77 3.56 -12.13
CA VAL A 158 13.37 3.55 -12.57
C VAL A 158 13.16 2.46 -13.61
N GLY A 159 12.18 1.61 -13.36
CA GLY A 159 11.71 0.58 -14.28
C GLY A 159 10.23 0.75 -14.59
N VAL A 160 9.74 -0.05 -15.53
CA VAL A 160 8.32 -0.13 -15.84
C VAL A 160 7.89 -1.59 -15.84
N ALA A 161 6.81 -1.88 -15.13
CA ALA A 161 6.05 -3.12 -15.30
C ALA A 161 4.96 -2.83 -16.34
N SER A 162 5.12 -3.40 -17.53
CA SER A 162 4.13 -3.26 -18.59
C SER A 162 2.83 -3.99 -18.25
N PHE A 163 1.72 -3.51 -18.78
CA PHE A 163 0.43 -4.18 -18.66
C PHE A 163 0.52 -5.65 -19.12
N ASP A 164 -0.03 -6.53 -18.30
CA ASP A 164 -0.20 -7.95 -18.60
C ASP A 164 -1.45 -8.43 -17.87
N GLU A 165 -2.37 -9.10 -18.57
CA GLU A 165 -3.66 -9.54 -18.01
C GLU A 165 -3.54 -10.42 -16.76
N LYS A 166 -2.38 -11.04 -16.51
CA LYS A 166 -2.14 -11.92 -15.35
C LYS A 166 -1.13 -11.35 -14.37
N ALA A 167 -0.04 -10.80 -14.88
CA ALA A 167 1.09 -10.33 -14.08
C ALA A 167 0.99 -8.86 -13.67
N SER A 168 0.17 -8.06 -14.37
CA SER A 168 -0.07 -6.64 -14.11
C SER A 168 -1.45 -6.20 -14.65
N PRO A 169 -2.56 -6.76 -14.15
CA PRO A 169 -3.89 -6.57 -14.75
C PRO A 169 -4.44 -5.14 -14.62
N PHE A 170 -3.83 -4.32 -13.76
CA PHE A 170 -4.26 -2.96 -13.48
C PHE A 170 -3.69 -1.93 -14.48
N GLY A 171 -2.74 -2.31 -15.33
CA GLY A 171 -2.12 -1.41 -16.29
C GLY A 171 -0.60 -1.39 -16.18
N TRP A 172 -0.02 -0.24 -16.51
CA TRP A 172 1.42 0.00 -16.45
C TRP A 172 1.79 0.58 -15.08
N HIS A 173 2.82 0.03 -14.47
CA HIS A 173 3.38 0.59 -13.24
C HIS A 173 4.78 1.12 -13.54
N VAL A 174 4.95 2.44 -13.47
CA VAL A 174 6.28 3.05 -13.46
C VAL A 174 6.78 2.97 -12.03
N ILE A 175 7.93 2.33 -11.80
CA ILE A 175 8.42 1.95 -10.48
C ILE A 175 9.80 2.56 -10.27
N LYS A 176 9.99 3.30 -9.18
CA LYS A 176 11.29 3.81 -8.75
C LYS A 176 11.69 3.13 -7.45
N ARG A 177 12.91 2.62 -7.39
CA ARG A 177 13.44 2.08 -6.14
C ARG A 177 14.03 3.18 -5.26
N LEU A 178 13.55 3.28 -4.02
CA LEU A 178 14.00 4.27 -3.04
C LEU A 178 15.05 3.70 -2.08
N ALA A 179 14.96 2.41 -1.72
CA ALA A 179 15.90 1.70 -0.84
C ALA A 179 15.97 0.20 -1.18
#